data_AF-A0A813BWH0-F1
#
_entry.id   AF-A0A813BWH0-F1
#
_cell.length_a   1.000
_cell.length_b   1.000
_cell.length_c   1.000
_cell.angle_alpha   90.00
_cell.angle_beta   90.00
_cell.angle_gamma   90.00
#
_symmetry.space_group_name_H-M   'P 1'
#
loop_
_entity.id
_entity.type
_entity.pdbx_description
1 polymer ?
#
loop_
_entity_poly.entity_id
_entity_poly.type
_entity_poly.pdbx_seq_one_letter_code
_entity_poly.pdbx_strand_id
1 'polypeptide(L)'
;VRVSLIFLKICTSGATNALFFSSNSPLEGSDPKCWTPKDYFRRLVTNTIVGFLAAFLGDCVVFTLFLLQVRKPIEKRQWSERAISRQIATWRCKGFCFWFIWLFYSGTCVFYVMIFLANVRLVDAHDWYQSTGMSLLQDLFVLPLTTAVAMGSLATLALRSRGVRAKVESRWFEDDNVQEEPQEEPELEPGAVIVDTGAVPVSPGSPSPNSVKADGRPTKAPDFDDVLPGMPMESS
;
A
#
# COMPACT_ATOMS: atom_id res chain seq x y z
N VAL A 1 5.86 -4.40 1.97
CA VAL A 1 4.92 -3.26 1.86
C VAL A 1 5.00 -2.37 3.09
N ARG A 2 4.39 -2.70 4.25
CA ARG A 2 4.45 -1.84 5.45
C ARG A 2 5.88 -1.60 5.95
N VAL A 3 6.66 -2.67 6.07
CA VAL A 3 8.09 -2.61 6.42
C VAL A 3 8.87 -1.73 5.43
N SER A 4 8.55 -1.82 4.13
CA SER A 4 9.17 -1.01 3.08
C SER A 4 8.90 0.49 3.27
N LEU A 5 7.66 0.87 3.64
CA LEU A 5 7.33 2.27 3.94
C LEU A 5 8.04 2.77 5.21
N ILE A 6 8.18 1.93 6.24
CA ILE A 6 8.94 2.26 7.45
C ILE A 6 10.42 2.50 7.08
N PHE A 7 11.03 1.58 6.33
CA PHE A 7 12.40 1.73 5.84
C PHE A 7 12.57 3.02 5.03
N LEU A 8 11.65 3.31 4.11
CA LEU A 8 11.66 4.53 3.31
C LEU A 8 11.67 5.77 4.20
N LYS A 9 10.79 5.82 5.20
CA LYS A 9 10.71 6.93 6.16
C LYS A 9 12.01 7.09 6.96
N ILE A 10 12.63 5.99 7.36
CA ILE A 10 13.95 6.02 8.04
C ILE A 10 15.01 6.63 7.12
N CYS A 11 15.10 6.17 5.87
CA CYS A 11 16.05 6.69 4.89
C CYS A 11 15.80 8.17 4.57
N THR A 12 14.54 8.59 4.41
CA THR A 12 14.17 9.99 4.19
C THR A 12 14.58 10.86 5.37
N SER A 13 14.27 10.45 6.61
CA SER A 13 14.63 11.21 7.82
C SER A 13 16.15 11.38 7.92
N GLY A 14 16.91 10.30 7.70
CA GLY A 14 18.38 10.35 7.71
C GLY A 14 18.94 11.28 6.63
N ALA A 15 18.45 11.19 5.39
CA ALA A 15 18.88 12.03 4.28
C ALA A 15 18.51 13.51 4.49
N THR A 16 17.31 13.79 4.96
CA THR A 16 16.84 15.15 5.27
C THR A 16 17.67 15.77 6.38
N ASN A 17 17.96 15.03 7.46
CA ASN A 17 18.86 15.50 8.51
C ASN A 17 20.28 15.73 7.98
N ALA A 18 20.82 14.82 7.16
CA ALA A 18 22.14 14.99 6.54
C ALA A 18 22.21 16.26 5.68
N LEU A 19 21.12 16.57 4.95
CA LEU A 19 20.98 17.79 4.16
C LEU A 19 20.99 19.04 5.06
N PHE A 20 20.31 19.00 6.21
CA PHE A 20 20.36 20.11 7.17
C PHE A 20 21.75 20.37 7.70
N PHE A 21 22.48 19.33 8.12
CA PHE A 21 23.84 19.49 8.62
C PHE A 21 24.80 19.98 7.52
N SER A 22 24.65 19.47 6.29
CA SER A 22 25.43 19.93 5.13
C SER A 22 25.19 21.41 4.81
N SER A 23 23.94 21.86 4.86
CA SER A 23 23.57 23.26 4.58
C SER A 23 24.05 24.25 5.64
N ASN A 24 24.34 23.77 6.85
CA ASN A 24 24.72 24.59 7.99
C ASN A 24 26.22 24.67 8.26
N SER A 25 27.01 23.85 7.59
CA SER A 25 28.45 23.78 7.80
C SER A 25 29.16 24.74 6.85
N PRO A 26 29.73 25.86 7.32
CA PRO A 26 30.49 26.76 6.47
C PRO A 26 31.74 26.03 5.96
N LEU A 27 32.01 26.09 4.65
CA LEU A 27 33.26 25.58 4.10
C LEU A 27 34.42 26.42 4.62
N GLU A 28 35.47 25.75 5.13
CA GLU A 28 36.74 26.41 5.47
C GLU A 28 37.30 27.13 4.24
N GLY A 29 37.46 28.45 4.32
CA GLY A 29 37.94 29.29 3.21
C GLY A 29 36.86 29.99 2.38
N SER A 30 35.58 29.89 2.75
CA SER A 30 34.51 30.66 2.10
C SER A 30 34.73 32.18 2.28
N ASP A 31 34.52 32.96 1.21
CA ASP A 31 34.65 34.43 1.23
C ASP A 31 33.88 35.02 2.43
N PRO A 32 34.50 35.91 3.24
CA PRO A 32 33.83 36.58 4.37
C PRO A 32 32.52 37.27 3.99
N LYS A 33 32.36 37.69 2.73
CA LYS A 33 31.11 38.28 2.22
C LYS A 33 29.99 37.24 2.03
N CYS A 34 30.34 35.97 1.87
CA CYS A 34 29.42 34.84 1.78
C CYS A 34 29.09 34.23 3.14
N TRP A 35 29.59 34.79 4.23
CA TRP A 35 29.20 34.33 5.57
C TRP A 35 27.71 34.52 5.78
N THR A 36 27.07 33.51 6.35
CA THR A 36 25.67 33.58 6.75
C THR A 36 25.47 34.83 7.61
N PRO A 37 24.41 35.62 7.35
CA PRO A 37 24.13 36.82 8.11
C PRO A 37 24.18 36.52 9.62
N LYS A 38 24.82 37.41 10.39
CA LYS A 38 25.00 37.27 11.85
C LYS A 38 23.68 37.16 12.61
N ASP A 39 22.57 37.47 11.97
CA ASP A 39 21.22 37.34 12.51
C ASP A 39 20.87 35.88 12.71
N TYR A 40 21.09 35.38 13.93
CA TYR A 40 20.68 34.05 14.39
C TYR A 40 19.23 33.74 14.01
N PHE A 41 18.33 34.72 14.11
CA PHE A 41 16.92 34.57 13.79
C PHE A 41 16.68 34.26 12.30
N ARG A 42 17.38 34.95 11.39
CA ARG A 42 17.22 34.72 9.95
C ARG A 42 17.69 33.32 9.57
N ARG A 43 18.80 32.87 10.16
CA ARG A 43 19.33 31.51 9.97
C ARG A 43 18.34 30.47 10.50
N LEU A 44 17.79 30.68 11.69
CA LEU A 44 16.78 29.80 12.27
C LEU A 44 15.55 29.67 11.36
N VAL A 45 15.02 30.79 10.87
CA VAL A 45 13.84 30.80 9.98
C VAL A 45 14.13 30.08 8.67
N THR A 46 15.25 30.37 8.00
CA THR A 46 15.61 29.70 6.74
C THR A 46 15.77 28.19 6.95
N ASN A 47 16.49 27.78 7.98
CA ASN A 47 16.66 26.36 8.30
C ASN A 47 15.33 25.68 8.63
N THR A 48 14.45 26.37 9.33
CA THR A 48 13.11 25.85 9.67
C THR A 48 12.25 25.69 8.43
N ILE A 49 12.27 26.65 7.50
CA ILE A 49 11.49 26.59 6.26
C ILE A 49 12.00 25.46 5.37
N VAL A 50 13.31 25.37 5.15
CA VAL A 50 13.90 24.26 4.38
C VAL A 50 13.60 22.93 5.10
N GLY A 51 13.70 22.93 6.43
CA GLY A 51 13.23 21.90 7.38
C GLY A 51 11.90 21.31 6.99
N PHE A 52 10.93 22.19 7.08
CA PHE A 52 9.54 21.89 6.86
C PHE A 52 9.26 21.45 5.43
N LEU A 53 9.83 22.12 4.43
CA LEU A 53 9.64 21.75 3.02
C LEU A 53 10.22 20.37 2.71
N ALA A 54 11.41 20.05 3.23
CA ALA A 54 12.03 18.75 3.02
C ALA A 54 11.23 17.62 3.70
N ALA A 55 10.78 17.85 4.94
CA ALA A 55 9.93 16.90 5.66
C ALA A 55 8.60 16.68 4.92
N PHE A 56 7.94 17.76 4.50
CA PHE A 56 6.67 17.70 3.76
C PHE A 56 6.82 16.96 2.42
N LEU A 57 7.89 17.21 1.66
CA LEU A 57 8.19 16.49 0.43
C LEU A 57 8.41 14.99 0.69
N GLY A 58 9.14 14.66 1.76
CA GLY A 58 9.33 13.28 2.22
C GLY A 58 7.99 12.58 2.51
N ASP A 59 7.14 13.23 3.31
CA ASP A 59 5.81 12.71 3.64
C ASP A 59 4.91 12.60 2.40
N CYS A 60 4.99 13.54 1.45
CA CYS A 60 4.27 13.44 0.18
C CYS A 60 4.66 12.20 -0.63
N VAL A 61 5.95 11.83 -0.67
CA VAL A 61 6.42 10.61 -1.34
C VAL A 61 5.89 9.36 -0.63
N VAL A 62 6.00 9.31 0.69
CA VAL A 62 5.48 8.19 1.49
C VAL A 62 3.96 8.06 1.33
N PHE A 63 3.23 9.17 1.35
CA PHE A 63 1.78 9.21 1.19
C PHE A 63 1.36 8.78 -0.22
N THR A 64 2.06 9.24 -1.26
CA THR A 64 1.81 8.81 -2.65
C THR A 64 1.99 7.29 -2.79
N LEU A 65 3.08 6.75 -2.21
CA LEU A 65 3.33 5.31 -2.20
C LEU A 65 2.29 4.54 -1.37
N PHE A 66 1.80 5.10 -0.27
CA PHE A 66 0.71 4.54 0.50
C PHE A 66 -0.59 4.49 -0.32
N LEU A 67 -0.96 5.57 -1.02
CA LEU A 67 -2.14 5.59 -1.89
C LEU A 67 -2.04 4.59 -3.04
N LEU A 68 -0.84 4.36 -3.58
CA LEU A 68 -0.61 3.32 -4.60
C LEU A 68 -0.88 1.91 -4.06
N GLN A 69 -0.72 1.70 -2.75
CA GLN A 69 -0.92 0.41 -2.07
C GLN A 69 -2.35 0.16 -1.60
N VAL A 70 -3.15 1.21 -1.37
CA VAL A 70 -4.54 1.03 -0.92
C VAL A 70 -5.31 0.29 -2.02
N ARG A 71 -5.54 -1.01 -1.78
CA ARG A 71 -6.40 -1.85 -2.59
C ARG A 71 -7.78 -1.83 -1.95
N LYS A 72 -8.75 -1.22 -2.64
CA LYS A 72 -10.16 -1.38 -2.23
C LYS A 72 -10.61 -2.76 -2.69
N PRO A 73 -11.02 -3.67 -1.77
CA PRO A 73 -11.70 -4.88 -2.20
C PRO A 73 -12.98 -4.45 -2.92
N ILE A 74 -13.15 -4.93 -4.15
CA ILE A 74 -14.37 -4.69 -4.91
C ILE A 74 -15.12 -6.01 -4.90
N GLU A 75 -16.19 -6.08 -4.12
CA GLU A 75 -17.08 -7.22 -4.13
C GLU A 75 -18.08 -7.03 -5.30
N LYS A 76 -18.07 -7.98 -6.23
CA LYS A 76 -19.07 -8.06 -7.30
C LYS A 76 -19.58 -9.49 -7.34
N ARG A 77 -20.90 -9.66 -7.33
CA ARG A 77 -21.57 -10.97 -7.40
C ARG A 77 -21.22 -11.76 -8.67
N GLN A 78 -20.93 -11.08 -9.79
CA GLN A 78 -20.54 -11.73 -11.03
C GLN A 78 -19.35 -11.01 -11.67
N TRP A 79 -18.24 -11.73 -11.86
CA TRP A 79 -17.06 -11.25 -12.54
C TRP A 79 -16.96 -11.87 -13.93
N SER A 80 -16.79 -11.04 -14.96
CA SER A 80 -16.35 -11.50 -16.28
C SER A 80 -14.86 -11.83 -16.25
N GLU A 81 -14.44 -12.94 -16.88
CA GLU A 81 -13.03 -13.36 -16.96
C GLU A 81 -12.10 -12.26 -17.50
N ARG A 82 -12.59 -11.47 -18.45
CA ARG A 82 -11.83 -10.33 -19.03
C ARG A 82 -11.61 -9.22 -18.00
N ALA A 83 -12.58 -8.98 -17.12
CA ALA A 83 -12.48 -7.99 -16.05
C ALA A 83 -11.48 -8.43 -14.98
N ILE A 84 -11.49 -9.71 -14.61
CA ILE A 84 -10.52 -10.30 -13.67
C ILE A 84 -9.10 -10.13 -14.22
N SER A 85 -8.87 -10.51 -15.48
CA SER A 85 -7.55 -10.43 -16.11
C SER A 85 -6.99 -9.00 -16.14
N ARG A 86 -7.84 -8.00 -16.49
CA ARG A 86 -7.45 -6.58 -16.47
C ARG A 86 -7.16 -6.07 -15.07
N GLN A 87 -7.92 -6.51 -14.08
CA GLN A 87 -7.72 -6.12 -12.69
C GLN A 87 -6.42 -6.66 -12.13
N ILE A 88 -6.12 -7.94 -12.37
CA ILE A 88 -4.85 -8.56 -12.00
C ILE A 88 -3.69 -7.84 -12.67
N ALA A 89 -3.79 -7.55 -13.98
CA ALA A 89 -2.75 -6.81 -14.70
C ALA A 89 -2.52 -5.41 -14.11
N THR A 90 -3.59 -4.70 -13.75
CA THR A 90 -3.52 -3.39 -13.10
C THR A 90 -2.85 -3.49 -11.73
N TRP A 91 -3.18 -4.50 -10.93
CA TRP A 91 -2.56 -4.72 -9.63
C TRP A 91 -1.08 -5.09 -9.72
N ARG A 92 -0.69 -5.89 -10.73
CA ARG A 92 0.70 -6.20 -11.04
C ARG A 92 1.47 -4.94 -11.44
N CYS A 93 0.91 -4.13 -12.34
CA CYS A 93 1.50 -2.85 -12.76
C CYS A 93 1.69 -1.91 -11.56
N LYS A 94 0.65 -1.71 -10.73
CA LYS A 94 0.76 -0.87 -9.51
C LYS A 94 1.81 -1.41 -8.53
N GLY A 95 1.88 -2.72 -8.36
CA GLY A 95 2.91 -3.37 -7.54
C GLY A 95 4.32 -3.12 -8.08
N PHE A 96 4.51 -3.27 -9.39
CA PHE A 96 5.78 -3.01 -10.05
C PHE A 96 6.20 -1.53 -9.94
N CYS A 97 5.28 -0.60 -10.23
CA CYS A 97 5.52 0.83 -10.06
C CYS A 97 5.88 1.20 -8.62
N PHE A 98 5.17 0.62 -7.63
CA PHE A 98 5.49 0.83 -6.22
C PHE A 98 6.93 0.42 -5.90
N TRP A 99 7.34 -0.78 -6.29
CA TRP A 99 8.69 -1.28 -6.01
C TRP A 99 9.77 -0.50 -6.75
N PHE A 100 9.52 -0.10 -7.99
CA PHE A 100 10.45 0.71 -8.77
C PHE A 100 10.69 2.09 -8.12
N ILE A 101 9.62 2.81 -7.78
CA ILE A 101 9.71 4.13 -7.12
C ILE A 101 10.38 3.98 -5.74
N TRP A 102 9.97 2.98 -4.97
CA TRP A 102 10.53 2.72 -3.64
C TRP A 102 12.03 2.42 -3.71
N LEU A 103 12.48 1.53 -4.62
CA LEU A 103 13.90 1.18 -4.78
C LEU A 103 14.71 2.39 -5.22
N PHE A 104 14.24 3.11 -6.24
CA PHE A 104 14.94 4.28 -6.78
C PHE A 104 15.12 5.36 -5.71
N TYR A 105 14.03 5.75 -5.05
CA TYR A 105 14.07 6.79 -4.03
C TYR A 105 14.89 6.36 -2.80
N SER A 106 14.70 5.14 -2.29
CA SER A 106 15.49 4.63 -1.15
C SER A 106 16.98 4.58 -1.50
N GLY A 107 17.31 4.14 -2.71
CA GLY A 107 18.68 4.10 -3.22
C GLY A 107 19.31 5.49 -3.25
N THR A 108 18.60 6.50 -3.75
CA THR A 108 19.06 7.90 -3.75
C THR A 108 19.28 8.41 -2.31
N CYS A 109 18.36 8.14 -1.38
CA CYS A 109 18.51 8.54 0.01
C CYS A 109 19.75 7.91 0.67
N VAL A 110 19.92 6.59 0.52
CA VAL A 110 21.08 5.88 1.08
C VAL A 110 22.37 6.39 0.44
N PHE A 111 22.41 6.53 -0.88
CA PHE A 111 23.57 7.06 -1.59
C PHE A 111 23.96 8.47 -1.12
N TYR A 112 22.97 9.35 -0.94
CA TYR A 112 23.19 10.69 -0.41
C TYR A 112 23.75 10.68 1.01
N VAL A 113 23.18 9.84 1.91
CA VAL A 113 23.70 9.68 3.28
C VAL A 113 25.13 9.16 3.26
N MET A 114 25.47 8.23 2.38
CA MET A 114 26.86 7.72 2.25
C MET A 114 27.82 8.83 1.78
N ILE A 115 27.43 9.66 0.82
CA ILE A 115 28.23 10.82 0.40
C ILE A 115 28.40 11.80 1.56
N PHE A 116 27.33 12.09 2.29
CA PHE A 116 27.39 12.96 3.47
C PHE A 116 28.38 12.42 4.50
N LEU A 117 28.26 11.14 4.87
CA LEU A 117 29.15 10.49 5.83
C LEU A 117 30.61 10.47 5.36
N ALA A 118 30.86 10.40 4.05
CA ALA A 118 32.21 10.45 3.50
C ALA A 118 32.85 11.85 3.56
N ASN A 119 32.05 12.92 3.61
CA ASN A 119 32.54 14.31 3.56
C ASN A 119 32.43 15.06 4.90
N VAL A 120 31.65 14.54 5.84
CA VAL A 120 31.39 15.21 7.12
C VAL A 120 32.51 14.97 8.14
N ARG A 121 32.77 15.95 9.01
CA ARG A 121 33.71 15.80 10.13
C ARG A 121 33.13 14.85 11.18
N LEU A 122 34.00 14.15 11.91
CA LEU A 122 33.58 13.16 12.92
C LEU A 122 32.67 13.76 14.02
N VAL A 123 32.90 15.03 14.39
CA VAL A 123 32.09 15.74 15.40
C VAL A 123 30.66 15.95 14.89
N ASP A 124 30.50 16.49 13.67
CA ASP A 124 29.19 16.74 13.07
C ASP A 124 28.45 15.43 12.74
N ALA A 125 29.17 14.36 12.45
CA ALA A 125 28.60 13.02 12.22
C ALA A 125 27.90 12.48 13.47
N HIS A 126 28.49 12.69 14.65
CA HIS A 126 27.92 12.26 15.91
C HIS A 126 26.63 13.02 16.24
N ASP A 127 26.65 14.35 16.07
CA ASP A 127 25.47 15.20 16.29
C ASP A 127 24.35 14.87 15.29
N TRP A 128 24.70 14.60 14.04
CA TRP A 128 23.75 14.11 13.03
C TRP A 128 23.13 12.78 13.43
N TYR A 129 23.93 11.82 13.91
CA TYR A 129 23.44 10.51 14.33
C TYR A 129 22.50 10.63 15.53
N GLN A 130 22.85 11.44 16.53
CA GLN A 130 21.99 11.68 17.70
C GLN A 130 20.67 12.36 17.29
N SER A 131 20.73 13.40 16.46
CA SER A 131 19.54 14.10 15.96
C SER A 131 18.62 13.18 15.15
N THR A 132 19.22 12.34 14.30
CA THR A 132 18.49 11.34 13.51
C THR A 132 17.87 10.28 14.40
N GLY A 133 18.62 9.75 15.38
CA GLY A 133 18.10 8.79 16.35
C GLY A 133 16.91 9.33 17.15
N MET A 134 16.98 10.57 17.61
CA MET A 134 15.89 11.23 18.32
C MET A 134 14.66 11.44 17.43
N SER A 135 14.88 11.86 16.17
CA SER A 135 13.81 12.02 15.19
C SER A 135 13.10 10.70 14.90
N LEU A 136 13.86 9.60 14.73
CA LEU A 136 13.32 8.26 14.52
C LEU A 136 12.57 7.73 15.75
N LEU A 137 13.09 7.96 16.96
CA LEU A 137 12.42 7.59 18.20
C LEU A 137 11.06 8.30 18.31
N GLN A 138 11.02 9.59 17.98
CA GLN A 138 9.81 10.38 17.98
C GLN A 138 8.80 9.86 16.95
N ASP A 139 9.24 9.57 15.72
CA ASP A 139 8.38 9.11 14.63
C ASP A 139 7.86 7.68 14.81
N LEU A 140 8.67 6.77 15.35
CA LEU A 140 8.33 5.35 15.48
C LEU A 140 7.59 5.02 16.77
N PHE A 141 7.83 5.76 17.85
CA PHE A 141 7.26 5.44 19.15
C PHE A 141 6.38 6.54 19.70
N VAL A 142 6.89 7.78 19.77
CA VAL A 142 6.16 8.87 20.42
C VAL A 142 4.89 9.25 19.66
N LEU A 143 4.97 9.41 18.34
CA LEU A 143 3.83 9.78 17.50
C LEU A 143 2.73 8.69 17.48
N PRO A 144 3.03 7.40 17.24
CA PRO A 144 2.03 6.34 17.30
C PRO A 144 1.40 6.20 18.68
N LEU A 145 2.20 6.27 19.75
CA LEU A 145 1.70 6.19 21.12
C LEU A 145 0.78 7.36 21.46
N THR A 146 1.18 8.59 21.12
CA THR A 146 0.37 9.79 21.33
C THR A 146 -0.93 9.72 20.53
N THR A 147 -0.87 9.24 19.28
CA THR A 147 -2.06 9.06 18.43
C THR A 147 -3.01 8.01 19.00
N ALA A 148 -2.48 6.88 19.48
CA ALA A 148 -3.28 5.82 20.10
C ALA A 148 -3.96 6.32 21.39
N VAL A 149 -3.24 7.03 22.25
CA VAL A 149 -3.79 7.63 23.47
C VAL A 149 -4.86 8.67 23.13
N ALA A 150 -4.61 9.54 22.14
CA ALA A 150 -5.57 10.55 21.71
C ALA A 150 -6.85 9.91 21.14
N MET A 151 -6.73 8.94 20.23
CA MET A 151 -7.87 8.22 19.67
C MET A 151 -8.63 7.42 20.73
N GLY A 152 -7.94 6.72 21.62
CA GLY A 152 -8.56 5.98 22.72
C GLY A 152 -9.33 6.89 23.67
N SER A 153 -8.77 8.07 23.97
CA SER A 153 -9.43 9.09 24.79
C SER A 153 -10.66 9.65 24.09
N LEU A 154 -10.57 9.99 22.80
CA LEU A 154 -11.69 10.47 22.00
C LEU A 154 -12.79 9.42 21.87
N ALA A 155 -12.44 8.16 21.64
CA ALA A 155 -13.39 7.05 21.59
C ALA A 155 -14.10 6.84 22.93
N THR A 156 -13.36 6.88 24.04
CA THR A 156 -13.93 6.79 25.39
C THR A 156 -14.89 7.94 25.67
N LEU A 157 -14.52 9.16 25.28
CA LEU A 157 -15.38 10.33 25.43
C LEU A 157 -16.64 10.23 24.55
N ALA A 158 -16.48 9.78 23.30
CA ALA A 158 -17.59 9.56 22.37
C ALA A 158 -18.56 8.50 22.90
N LEU A 159 -18.08 7.39 23.45
CA LEU A 159 -18.91 6.33 24.05
C LEU A 159 -19.64 6.79 25.31
N ARG A 160 -19.09 7.75 26.06
CA ARG A 160 -19.80 8.38 27.18
C ARG A 160 -20.94 9.29 26.73
N SER A 161 -20.95 9.74 25.48
CA SER A 161 -22.04 10.56 24.96
C SER A 161 -23.25 9.69 24.58
N ARG A 162 -24.41 9.97 25.19
CA ARG A 162 -25.65 9.20 24.94
C ARG A 162 -26.07 9.23 23.47
N GLY A 163 -25.84 10.35 22.77
CA GLY A 163 -26.21 10.52 21.36
C GLY A 163 -25.39 9.65 20.40
N VAL A 164 -24.07 9.56 20.58
CA VAL A 164 -23.23 8.69 19.73
C VAL A 164 -23.53 7.22 20.02
N ARG A 165 -23.72 6.85 21.28
CA ARG A 165 -24.08 5.47 21.64
C ARG A 165 -25.37 5.02 20.97
N ALA A 166 -26.44 5.82 21.04
CA ALA A 166 -27.71 5.49 20.40
C ALA A 166 -27.60 5.37 18.87
N LYS A 167 -26.80 6.24 18.23
CA LYS A 167 -26.58 6.21 16.77
C LYS A 167 -25.71 5.04 16.31
N VAL A 168 -24.73 4.64 17.11
CA VAL A 168 -23.93 3.45 16.84
C VAL A 168 -24.84 2.24 16.96
N GLU A 169 -25.57 2.09 18.07
CA GLU A 169 -26.49 0.99 18.32
C GLU A 169 -27.53 0.82 17.21
N SER A 170 -28.13 1.91 16.70
CA SER A 170 -29.08 1.82 15.59
C SER A 170 -28.47 1.28 14.29
N ARG A 171 -27.21 1.62 13.97
CA ARG A 171 -26.53 1.14 12.77
C ARG A 171 -26.20 -0.35 12.83
N TRP A 172 -25.82 -0.84 14.01
CA TRP A 172 -25.53 -2.27 14.19
C TRP A 172 -26.79 -3.13 13.95
N PHE A 173 -27.96 -2.67 14.40
CA PHE A 173 -29.23 -3.37 14.17
C PHE A 173 -29.78 -3.23 12.73
N GLU A 174 -29.33 -2.23 11.97
CA GLU A 174 -29.73 -2.02 10.58
C GLU A 174 -29.03 -3.00 9.64
N ASP A 175 -27.74 -3.30 9.87
CA ASP A 175 -26.97 -4.27 9.07
C ASP A 175 -27.50 -5.70 9.21
N ASP A 176 -27.91 -6.12 10.41
CA ASP A 176 -28.45 -7.47 10.65
C ASP A 176 -29.78 -7.73 9.91
N ASN A 177 -30.57 -6.68 9.59
CA ASN A 177 -31.86 -6.82 8.92
C ASN A 177 -31.76 -6.85 7.38
N VAL A 178 -30.63 -6.48 6.78
CA VAL A 178 -30.50 -6.36 5.31
C VAL A 178 -30.06 -7.68 4.66
N GLN A 179 -29.68 -8.69 5.44
CA GLN A 179 -29.07 -9.92 4.91
C GLN A 179 -30.06 -11.07 4.62
N GLU A 180 -31.35 -10.89 4.91
CA GLU A 180 -32.42 -11.79 4.44
C GLU A 180 -33.17 -11.15 3.26
N GLU A 181 -32.49 -10.86 2.14
CA GLU A 181 -33.23 -10.89 0.87
C GLU A 181 -33.61 -12.36 0.64
N PRO A 182 -34.90 -12.71 0.54
CA PRO A 182 -35.32 -14.05 0.19
C PRO A 182 -34.56 -14.42 -1.09
N GLN A 183 -33.78 -15.50 -1.02
CA GLN A 183 -33.37 -16.17 -2.25
C GLN A 183 -34.67 -16.41 -3.02
N GLU A 184 -34.87 -15.68 -4.11
CA GLU A 184 -35.79 -16.06 -5.17
C GLU A 184 -35.39 -17.49 -5.53
N GLU A 185 -36.09 -18.43 -4.91
CA GLU A 185 -36.03 -19.83 -5.26
C GLU A 185 -36.34 -19.85 -6.75
N PRO A 186 -35.40 -20.26 -7.62
CA PRO A 186 -35.59 -20.16 -9.05
C PRO A 186 -36.87 -20.89 -9.38
N GLU A 187 -37.89 -20.13 -9.79
CA GLU A 187 -39.19 -20.63 -10.19
C GLU A 187 -38.92 -21.68 -11.27
N LEU A 188 -39.02 -22.94 -10.87
CA LEU A 188 -38.76 -24.09 -11.71
C LEU A 188 -39.86 -24.09 -12.76
N GLU A 189 -39.63 -23.44 -13.91
CA GLU A 189 -40.56 -23.44 -15.03
C GLU A 189 -40.96 -24.89 -15.33
N PRO A 190 -42.23 -25.29 -15.06
CA PRO A 190 -42.72 -26.62 -15.38
C PRO A 190 -43.06 -26.63 -16.87
N GLY A 191 -42.06 -26.78 -17.73
CA GLY A 191 -42.27 -26.63 -19.18
C GLY A 191 -41.23 -27.24 -20.11
N ALA A 192 -40.22 -27.98 -19.61
CA ALA A 192 -39.31 -28.72 -20.48
C ALA A 192 -40.02 -29.94 -21.07
N VAL A 193 -40.72 -29.70 -22.19
CA VAL A 193 -41.23 -30.72 -23.11
C VAL A 193 -40.08 -31.64 -23.49
N ILE A 194 -40.20 -32.92 -23.12
CA ILE A 194 -39.38 -34.00 -23.66
C ILE A 194 -39.73 -34.11 -25.15
N VAL A 195 -38.93 -33.46 -26.00
CA VAL A 195 -38.97 -33.71 -27.45
C VAL A 195 -38.20 -35.00 -27.70
N ASP A 196 -38.96 -36.09 -27.76
CA ASP A 196 -38.54 -37.39 -28.27
C ASP A 196 -38.12 -37.21 -29.74
N THR A 197 -36.82 -36.99 -29.96
CA THR A 197 -36.27 -36.94 -31.31
C THR A 197 -35.91 -38.37 -31.71
N GLY A 198 -36.88 -38.99 -32.38
CA GLY A 198 -36.77 -40.32 -32.93
C GLY A 198 -35.54 -40.54 -33.80
N ALA A 199 -35.16 -41.81 -33.85
CA ALA A 199 -34.07 -42.43 -34.59
C ALA A 199 -33.79 -41.82 -35.97
N VAL A 200 -32.55 -41.38 -36.16
CA VAL A 200 -31.95 -41.18 -37.49
C VAL A 200 -31.22 -42.48 -37.87
N PRO A 201 -31.49 -43.05 -39.06
CA PRO A 201 -30.91 -44.31 -39.49
C PRO A 201 -29.44 -44.17 -39.88
N VAL A 202 -28.69 -45.20 -39.49
CA VAL A 202 -27.29 -45.47 -39.85
C VAL A 202 -27.17 -45.61 -41.36
N SER A 203 -26.27 -44.82 -41.97
CA SER A 203 -25.79 -45.01 -43.34
C SER A 203 -24.31 -45.39 -43.31
N PRO A 204 -23.88 -46.50 -43.95
CA PRO A 204 -22.49 -46.93 -43.99
C PRO A 204 -21.79 -46.40 -45.24
N GLY A 205 -20.61 -45.79 -45.11
CA GLY A 205 -19.85 -45.40 -46.31
C GLY A 205 -18.57 -44.59 -46.13
N SER A 206 -17.49 -45.31 -45.83
CA SER A 206 -16.11 -45.09 -46.32
C SER A 206 -15.21 -43.94 -45.79
N PRO A 207 -13.88 -44.18 -45.83
CA PRO A 207 -12.93 -43.62 -44.89
C PRO A 207 -12.19 -42.40 -45.45
N SER A 208 -11.79 -41.49 -44.57
CA SER A 208 -10.72 -40.53 -44.89
C SER A 208 -9.73 -40.43 -43.73
N PRO A 209 -8.43 -40.64 -43.98
CA PRO A 209 -7.41 -40.65 -42.96
C PRO A 209 -6.92 -39.22 -42.76
N ASN A 210 -7.05 -38.68 -41.56
CA ASN A 210 -6.09 -37.71 -41.05
C ASN A 210 -6.05 -37.80 -39.53
N SER A 211 -5.07 -38.58 -39.09
CA SER A 211 -4.59 -38.66 -37.72
C SER A 211 -4.11 -37.29 -37.25
N VAL A 212 -4.91 -36.63 -36.42
CA VAL A 212 -4.36 -35.70 -35.43
C VAL A 212 -4.60 -36.35 -34.09
N LYS A 213 -3.51 -36.84 -33.50
CA LYS A 213 -3.45 -37.42 -32.15
C LYS A 213 -4.10 -36.46 -31.16
N ALA A 214 -5.31 -36.81 -30.73
CA ALA A 214 -5.83 -36.38 -29.45
C ALA A 214 -5.09 -37.19 -28.38
N ASP A 215 -4.00 -36.63 -27.85
CA ASP A 215 -3.47 -37.08 -26.57
C ASP A 215 -4.54 -36.76 -25.51
N GLY A 216 -5.35 -37.77 -25.19
CA GLY A 216 -6.32 -37.77 -24.11
C GLY A 216 -5.65 -37.71 -22.75
N ARG A 217 -4.91 -36.63 -22.48
CA ARG A 217 -4.48 -36.30 -21.13
C ARG A 217 -5.64 -35.51 -20.49
N PRO A 218 -6.27 -36.01 -19.42
CA PRO A 218 -7.32 -35.28 -18.74
C PRO A 218 -6.75 -33.93 -18.33
N THR A 219 -7.35 -32.86 -18.83
CA THR A 219 -7.14 -31.51 -18.33
C THR A 219 -7.51 -31.53 -16.85
N LYS A 220 -6.50 -31.68 -15.99
CA LYS A 220 -6.61 -31.38 -14.57
C LYS A 220 -7.31 -30.02 -14.47
N ALA A 221 -8.41 -29.97 -13.72
CA ALA A 221 -9.02 -28.72 -13.34
C ALA A 221 -7.92 -27.76 -12.85
N PRO A 222 -7.92 -26.48 -13.25
CA PRO A 222 -6.93 -25.53 -12.77
C PRO A 222 -6.98 -25.53 -11.25
N ASP A 223 -5.86 -25.94 -10.66
CA ASP A 223 -5.64 -25.98 -9.22
C ASP A 223 -5.67 -24.54 -8.72
N PHE A 224 -6.79 -24.13 -8.14
CA PHE A 224 -7.00 -22.75 -7.68
C PHE A 224 -6.15 -22.41 -6.46
N ASP A 225 -5.50 -23.41 -5.84
CA ASP A 225 -4.63 -23.23 -4.69
C ASP A 225 -3.29 -22.54 -5.03
N ASP A 226 -2.88 -22.54 -6.31
CA ASP A 226 -1.62 -21.92 -6.75
C ASP A 226 -1.73 -20.40 -7.07
N VAL A 227 -2.94 -19.83 -7.16
CA VAL A 227 -3.13 -18.43 -7.62
C VAL A 227 -3.22 -17.41 -6.48
N LEU A 228 -3.39 -17.84 -5.23
CA LEU A 228 -3.52 -16.93 -4.09
C LEU A 228 -2.59 -17.31 -2.93
N PRO A 229 -1.27 -17.07 -3.04
CA PRO A 229 -0.38 -17.19 -1.89
C PRO A 229 -0.76 -16.15 -0.84
N GLY A 230 -1.40 -16.59 0.25
CA GLY A 230 -1.43 -15.86 1.53
C GLY A 230 -2.79 -15.42 2.09
N MET A 231 -3.92 -16.05 1.75
CA MET A 231 -5.13 -15.89 2.58
C MET A 231 -5.27 -17.07 3.55
N PRO A 232 -5.15 -16.86 4.87
CA PRO A 232 -5.44 -17.91 5.83
C PRO A 232 -6.94 -18.24 5.77
N MET A 233 -7.26 -19.50 5.51
CA MET A 233 -8.61 -20.03 5.69
C MET A 233 -8.87 -20.11 7.19
N GLU A 234 -9.70 -19.23 7.73
CA GLU A 234 -10.27 -19.43 9.06
C GLU A 234 -11.25 -20.61 8.97
N SER A 235 -10.78 -21.79 9.40
CA SER A 235 -11.62 -22.95 9.64
C SER A 235 -12.51 -22.69 10.86
N SER A 236 -13.80 -22.53 10.63
CA SER A 236 -14.83 -22.63 11.68
C SER A 236 -15.16 -24.09 11.97
#